data_AF-A0A379FM00-F1
#
_entry.id   AF-A0A379FM00-F1
#
_cell.length_a   1.000
_cell.length_b   1.000
_cell.length_c   1.000
_cell.angle_alpha   90.00
_cell.angle_beta   90.00
_cell.angle_gamma   90.00
#
_symmetry.space_group_name_H-M   'P 1'
#
loop_
_entity.id
_entity.type
_entity.pdbx_description
1 polymer ?
#
loop_
_entity_poly.entity_id
_entity_poly.type
_entity_poly.pdbx_seq_one_letter_code
_entity_poly.pdbx_strand_id
1 'polypeptide(L)' 'MKLSRQHGKTPSDIKGMYRSASILKNKRVVFNIKGNCYRLIVAIAYQRGWIFVKFIGTHEQYDRVDAETVDLES' A
#
# COMPACT_ATOMS: atom_id res chain seq x y z
N MET A 1 8.09 -9.06 -0.73
CA MET A 1 7.52 -8.57 0.54
C MET A 1 6.90 -9.78 1.24
N LYS A 2 7.46 -10.25 2.35
CA LYS A 2 7.02 -11.48 3.04
C LYS A 2 6.29 -11.07 4.31
N LEU A 3 4.97 -11.26 4.35
CA LEU A 3 4.17 -11.02 5.55
C LEU A 3 4.21 -12.31 6.40
N SER A 4 4.86 -12.26 7.56
CA SER A 4 4.81 -13.35 8.52
C SER A 4 3.43 -13.37 9.20
N ARG A 5 2.87 -14.57 9.41
CA ARG A 5 1.47 -14.87 9.74
C ARG A 5 0.84 -14.12 10.93
N GLN A 6 1.59 -13.36 11.73
CA GLN A 6 1.10 -12.77 12.98
C GLN A 6 1.05 -11.24 13.04
N HIS A 7 1.59 -10.50 12.08
CA HIS A 7 1.88 -9.07 12.26
C HIS A 7 1.28 -8.13 11.20
N GLY A 8 0.18 -8.50 10.55
CA GLY A 8 -0.46 -7.67 9.52
C GLY A 8 -1.97 -7.56 9.69
N LYS A 9 -2.45 -7.70 10.93
CA LYS A 9 -3.89 -7.75 11.22
C LYS A 9 -4.49 -6.35 11.36
N THR A 10 -3.66 -5.36 11.65
CA THR A 10 -4.08 -3.96 11.80
C THR A 10 -3.21 -3.02 10.97
N PRO A 11 -3.71 -1.82 10.63
CA PRO A 11 -2.90 -0.79 9.99
C PRO A 11 -1.67 -0.42 10.84
N SER A 12 -1.80 -0.38 12.17
CA SER A 12 -0.69 -0.07 13.09
C SER A 12 0.46 -1.05 12.96
N ASP A 13 0.18 -2.35 12.79
CA ASP A 13 1.24 -3.36 12.59
C ASP A 13 2.02 -3.10 11.30
N ILE A 14 1.31 -2.75 10.22
CA ILE A 14 1.92 -2.41 8.93
C ILE A 14 2.83 -1.18 9.05
N LYS A 15 2.39 -0.14 9.79
CA LYS A 15 3.23 1.05 10.04
C LYS A 15 4.48 0.73 10.87
N GLY A 16 4.37 -0.19 11.83
CA GLY A 16 5.48 -0.67 12.64
C GLY A 16 6.53 -1.41 11.80
N MET A 17 6.07 -2.25 10.86
CA MET A 17 6.95 -3.00 9.95
C MET A 17 7.57 -2.13 8.87
N TYR A 18 6.81 -1.18 8.34
CA TYR A 18 7.22 -0.32 7.24
C TYR A 18 7.04 1.14 7.65
N ARG A 19 8.03 1.69 8.37
CA ARG A 19 7.98 3.08 8.87
C ARG A 19 7.71 4.11 7.77
N SER A 20 8.23 3.87 6.58
CA SER A 20 8.02 4.73 5.40
C SER A 20 6.68 4.54 4.71
N ALA A 21 5.88 3.55 5.09
CA ALA A 21 4.56 3.35 4.51
C ALA A 21 3.57 4.41 4.99
N SER A 22 2.76 4.92 4.08
CA SER A 22 1.66 5.83 4.40
C SER A 22 0.36 5.03 4.40
N ILE A 23 -0.37 5.09 5.50
CA ILE A 23 -1.69 4.48 5.61
C ILE A 23 -2.70 5.58 5.29
N LEU A 24 -3.55 5.31 4.30
CA LEU A 24 -4.60 6.22 3.87
C LEU A 24 -5.97 5.69 4.33
N LYS A 25 -7.04 6.41 3.99
CA LYS A 25 -8.39 5.90 4.22
C LYS A 25 -8.67 4.71 3.29
N ASN A 26 -9.87 4.14 3.37
CA ASN A 26 -10.31 3.03 2.50
C ASN A 26 -9.38 1.81 2.50
N LYS A 27 -8.68 1.55 3.61
CA LYS A 27 -7.74 0.43 3.78
C LYS A 27 -6.61 0.42 2.73
N ARG A 28 -6.20 1.61 2.27
CA ARG A 28 -5.10 1.79 1.33
C ARG A 28 -3.78 2.00 2.07
N VAL A 29 -2.72 1.44 1.51
CA VAL A 29 -1.35 1.65 1.99
C VAL A 29 -0.45 1.98 0.80
N VAL A 30 0.36 3.03 0.95
CA VAL A 30 1.35 3.46 -0.03
C VAL A 30 2.74 3.10 0.47
N PHE A 31 3.50 2.38 -0.34
CA PHE A 31 4.89 2.03 -0.06
C PHE A 31 5.84 2.81 -0.96
N ASN A 32 6.92 3.28 -0.35
CA ASN A 32 8.04 3.89 -1.06
C ASN A 32 9.02 2.80 -1.49
N ILE A 33 9.33 2.72 -2.78
CA ILE A 33 10.22 1.68 -3.35
C ILE A 33 11.46 2.34 -3.95
N LYS A 34 12.62 1.68 -3.80
CA LYS A 34 13.92 2.09 -4.35
C LYS A 34 14.25 3.55 -4.01
N GLY A 35 14.39 3.88 -2.73
CA GLY A 35 14.79 5.23 -2.31
C GLY A 35 13.84 6.35 -2.76
N ASN A 36 12.52 6.08 -2.74
CA ASN A 36 11.44 6.98 -3.20
C ASN A 36 11.27 7.16 -4.72
N CYS A 37 11.97 6.39 -5.57
CA CYS A 37 11.75 6.47 -7.01
C CYS A 37 10.35 6.03 -7.46
N TYR A 38 9.72 5.12 -6.70
CA TYR A 38 8.41 4.58 -7.04
C TYR A 38 7.45 4.59 -5.84
N ARG A 39 6.16 4.51 -6.17
CA ARG A 39 5.05 4.31 -5.23
C ARG A 39 4.30 3.04 -5.61
N LEU A 40 4.00 2.24 -4.60
CA LEU A 40 3.13 1.08 -4.70
C LEU A 40 1.91 1.32 -3.83
N ILE A 41 0.74 1.36 -4.45
CA ILE A 41 -0.54 1.47 -3.74
C ILE A 41 -1.14 0.09 -3.65
N VAL A 42 -1.50 -0.32 -2.43
CA VAL A 42 -2.22 -1.56 -2.18
C VAL A 42 -3.50 -1.31 -1.39
N ALA A 43 -4.51 -2.15 -1.63
CA ALA A 43 -5.65 -2.29 -0.73
C ALA A 43 -5.47 -3.56 0.11
N ILE A 44 -5.71 -3.47 1.42
CA ILE A 44 -5.54 -4.59 2.35
C ILE A 44 -6.91 -5.04 2.89
N ALA A 45 -7.25 -6.30 2.66
CA ALA A 45 -8.39 -6.95 3.30
C ALA A 45 -7.92 -7.68 4.57
N TYR A 46 -7.74 -6.92 5.65
CA TYR A 46 -7.15 -7.40 6.92
C TYR A 46 -7.75 -8.69 7.47
N GLN A 47 -9.09 -8.84 7.42
CA GLN A 47 -9.77 -10.05 7.93
C GLN A 47 -9.43 -11.32 7.14
N ARG A 48 -9.17 -11.18 5.83
CA ARG A 48 -8.82 -12.29 4.93
C ARG A 48 -7.30 -12.43 4.75
N GLY A 49 -6.53 -11.43 5.18
CA GLY A 49 -5.09 -11.35 4.95
C GLY A 49 -4.70 -11.13 3.49
N TRP A 50 -5.62 -10.63 2.64
CA TRP A 50 -5.36 -10.41 1.23
C TRP A 50 -4.83 -9.01 0.97
N ILE A 51 -3.95 -8.91 -0.03
CA ILE A 51 -3.39 -7.65 -0.52
C ILE A 51 -3.60 -7.57 -2.02
N PHE A 52 -4.17 -6.46 -2.45
CA PHE A 52 -4.43 -6.17 -3.85
C PHE A 52 -3.52 -5.02 -4.27
N VAL A 53 -2.71 -5.24 -5.29
CA VAL A 53 -1.98 -4.15 -5.94
C VAL A 53 -2.97 -3.32 -6.74
N LYS A 54 -2.92 -1.99 -6.57
CA LYS A 54 -3.84 -1.04 -7.21
C LYS A 54 -3.11 -0.08 -8.13
N PHE A 55 -1.83 0.14 -7.88
CA PHE A 55 -0.97 0.96 -8.72
C PHE A 55 0.49 0.66 -8.42
N ILE A 56 1.32 0.71 -9.46
CA ILE A 56 2.79 0.81 -9.34
C ILE A 56 3.28 1.81 -10.38
N GLY A 57 4.11 2.77 -9.95
CA GLY A 57 4.62 3.78 -10.86
C GLY A 57 5.63 4.72 -10.22
N THR A 58 6.19 5.61 -11.04
CA THR A 58 7.10 6.67 -10.57
C THR A 58 6.37 7.66 -9.68
N HIS A 59 7.11 8.54 -9.00
CA HIS A 59 6.51 9.63 -8.24
C HIS A 59 5.63 10.53 -9.12
N GLU A 60 6.09 10.86 -10.34
CA GLU A 60 5.33 11.69 -11.28
C GLU A 60 4.02 11.03 -11.74
N GLN A 61 4.04 9.71 -11.95
CA GLN A 61 2.81 8.97 -12.28
C GLN A 61 1.88 8.90 -11.07
N TYR A 62 2.44 8.74 -9.87
CA TYR A 62 1.68 8.74 -8.62
C TYR A 62 0.97 10.07 -8.38
N ASP A 63 1.60 11.20 -8.68
CA ASP A 63 1.00 12.53 -8.47
C ASP A 63 -0.23 12.78 -9.36
N ARG A 64 -0.44 11.95 -10.38
CA ARG A 64 -1.58 12.02 -11.30
C ARG A 64 -2.72 11.07 -10.94
N VAL A 65 -2.56 10.25 -9.89
CA VAL A 65 -3.59 9.31 -9.44
C VAL A 65 -4.09 9.68 -8.04
N ASP A 66 -5.38 9.50 -7.81
CA ASP A 66 -5.92 9.56 -6.46
C ASP A 66 -5.69 8.22 -5.75
N ALA A 67 -4.79 8.22 -4.77
CA ALA A 67 -4.39 7.01 -4.06
C ALA A 67 -5.51 6.38 -3.20
N GLU A 68 -6.57 7.14 -2.88
CA GLU A 68 -7.71 6.65 -2.11
C GLU A 68 -8.76 5.95 -2.98
N THR A 69 -8.78 6.24 -4.29
CA THR A 69 -9.82 5.79 -5.23
C THR A 69 -9.31 5.04 -6.44
N VAL A 70 -7.99 4.98 -6.69
CA VAL A 70 -7.45 4.27 -7.86
C VAL A 70 -7.79 2.78 -7.81
N ASP A 71 -8.51 2.32 -8.82
CA ASP A 71 -8.77 0.92 -9.07
C ASP A 71 -8.14 0.54 -10.41
N LEU A 72 -7.51 -0.65 -10.45
CA LEU A 72 -7.15 -1.25 -11.72
C LEU A 72 -8.48 -1.65 -12.37
N GLU A 73 -9.02 -0.77 -13.21
CA GLU A 73 -10.10 -1.13 -14.14
C GLU A 73 -9.64 -2.39 -14.89
N SER A 74 -10.42 -3.45 -14.78
CA SER A 74 -10.21 -4.74 -15.47
C SER A 74 -11.07 -4.80 -16.71
#